data_AF-A0A2U1Q5L6-F1
#
_entry.id   AF-A0A2U1Q5L6-F1
#
_cell.length_a   1.000
_cell.length_b   1.000
_cell.length_c   1.000
_cell.angle_alpha   90.00
_cell.angle_beta   90.00
_cell.angle_gamma   90.00
#
_symmetry.space_group_name_H-M   'P 1'
#
loop_
_entity.id
_entity.type
_entity.pdbx_description
1 polymer ?
#
loop_
_entity_poly.entity_id
_entity_poly.type
_entity_poly.pdbx_seq_one_letter_code
_entity_poly.pdbx_strand_id
1 'polypeptide(L)'
;MSAQEEPLIISSKNQENYDYVEKSKFLVKFTKWVLKFAMCLVFFCWVGFLFLLPSESVSGLAENFVEDTSGSVFWVSGTIFLYGGPIFIIAILGVLYLRISGEEEFQEKKRTKHATFRLWTFPVIVDGPFGIVTAAELIIILIVVVYLIWALSIYAIQNYSLIPYYEKQGKR
;
A
#
# COMPACT_ATOMS: atom_id res chain seq x y z
N MET A 1 51.03 -48.49 1.46
CA MET A 1 50.01 -48.29 0.42
C MET A 1 48.74 -47.83 1.11
N SER A 2 48.66 -46.56 1.49
CA SER A 2 47.51 -45.98 2.19
C SER A 2 46.67 -45.22 1.17
N ALA A 3 45.44 -45.68 0.97
CA ALA A 3 44.49 -45.13 0.03
C ALA A 3 44.13 -43.69 0.41
N GLN A 4 44.19 -42.79 -0.58
CA GLN A 4 43.70 -41.42 -0.49
C GLN A 4 42.16 -41.43 -0.64
N GLU A 5 41.45 -41.48 0.47
CA GLU A 5 39.99 -41.31 0.52
C GLU A 5 39.62 -39.91 1.06
N GLU A 6 40.09 -38.84 0.42
CA GLU A 6 39.79 -37.45 0.84
C GLU A 6 39.08 -36.52 -0.17
N PRO A 7 38.64 -36.89 -1.40
CA PRO A 7 37.98 -35.91 -2.28
C PRO A 7 36.45 -35.79 -2.12
N LEU A 8 35.74 -36.82 -1.63
CA LEU A 8 34.27 -36.88 -1.71
C LEU A 8 33.55 -36.11 -0.58
N ILE A 9 34.09 -36.11 0.64
CA ILE A 9 33.44 -35.45 1.80
C ILE A 9 33.53 -33.92 1.70
N ILE A 10 34.60 -33.39 1.10
CA ILE A 10 34.76 -31.95 0.90
C ILE A 10 33.77 -31.44 -0.16
N SER A 11 33.48 -32.25 -1.19
CA SER A 11 32.53 -31.88 -2.23
C SER A 11 31.09 -31.83 -1.71
N SER A 12 30.65 -32.79 -0.90
CA SER A 12 29.29 -32.77 -0.34
C SER A 12 29.09 -31.63 0.64
N LYS A 13 30.08 -31.38 1.52
CA LYS A 13 30.01 -30.30 2.52
C LYS A 13 30.02 -28.92 1.87
N ASN A 14 30.78 -28.75 0.79
CA ASN A 14 30.73 -27.53 -0.01
C ASN A 14 29.39 -27.40 -0.73
N GLN A 15 28.87 -28.47 -1.34
CA GLN A 15 27.59 -28.45 -2.05
C GLN A 15 26.40 -28.13 -1.12
N GLU A 16 26.38 -28.69 0.08
CA GLU A 16 25.41 -28.32 1.13
C GLU A 16 25.57 -26.87 1.59
N ASN A 17 26.81 -26.37 1.72
CA ASN A 17 27.06 -24.98 2.08
C ASN A 17 26.59 -24.01 0.98
N TYR A 18 26.85 -24.32 -0.29
CA TYR A 18 26.37 -23.54 -1.43
C TYR A 18 24.84 -23.52 -1.50
N ASP A 19 24.18 -24.67 -1.34
CA ASP A 19 22.72 -24.76 -1.36
C ASP A 19 22.08 -23.98 -0.19
N TYR A 20 22.68 -24.03 1.00
CA TYR A 20 22.23 -23.24 2.15
C TYR A 20 22.38 -21.73 1.94
N VAL A 21 23.51 -21.30 1.36
CA VAL A 21 23.79 -19.89 1.04
C VAL A 21 22.88 -19.37 -0.07
N GLU A 22 22.56 -20.19 -1.06
CA GLU A 22 21.64 -19.82 -2.15
C GLU A 22 20.19 -19.74 -1.66
N LYS A 23 19.75 -20.75 -0.91
CA LYS A 23 18.39 -20.80 -0.34
C LYS A 23 18.15 -19.66 0.65
N SER A 24 19.12 -19.33 1.50
CA SER A 24 19.01 -18.18 2.42
C SER A 24 18.90 -16.86 1.67
N LYS A 25 19.71 -16.63 0.62
CA LYS A 25 19.59 -15.45 -0.25
C LYS A 25 18.23 -15.38 -0.94
N PHE A 26 17.71 -16.50 -1.42
CA PHE A 26 16.37 -16.55 -2.03
C PHE A 26 15.28 -16.22 -1.02
N LEU A 27 15.34 -16.78 0.19
CA LEU A 27 14.38 -16.50 1.26
C LEU A 27 14.40 -15.02 1.67
N VAL A 28 15.57 -14.40 1.80
CA VAL A 28 15.67 -12.97 2.12
C VAL A 28 15.04 -12.12 1.00
N LYS A 29 15.33 -12.42 -0.26
CA LYS A 29 14.70 -11.73 -1.41
C LYS A 29 13.18 -11.92 -1.43
N PHE A 30 12.71 -13.13 -1.15
CA PHE A 30 11.29 -13.43 -1.08
C PHE A 30 10.61 -12.68 0.06
N THR A 31 11.18 -12.70 1.27
CA THR A 31 10.66 -11.96 2.43
C THR A 31 10.57 -10.47 2.14
N LYS A 32 11.57 -9.89 1.47
CA LYS A 32 11.51 -8.48 1.02
C LYS A 32 10.39 -8.21 0.05
N TRP A 33 10.20 -9.09 -0.93
CA TRP A 33 9.14 -8.96 -1.92
C TRP A 33 7.75 -9.07 -1.27
N VAL A 34 7.57 -10.05 -0.38
CA VAL A 34 6.35 -10.23 0.42
C VAL A 34 6.09 -9.02 1.28
N LEU A 35 7.10 -8.44 1.92
CA LEU A 35 6.91 -7.28 2.79
C LEU A 35 6.52 -6.01 2.00
N LYS A 36 7.10 -5.82 0.81
CA LYS A 36 6.65 -4.79 -0.14
C LYS A 36 5.19 -5.01 -0.56
N PHE A 37 4.83 -6.24 -0.89
CA PHE A 37 3.48 -6.59 -1.28
C PHE A 37 2.48 -6.41 -0.12
N ALA A 38 2.86 -6.77 1.10
CA ALA A 38 2.05 -6.58 2.30
C ALA A 38 1.79 -5.10 2.57
N MET A 39 2.81 -4.24 2.52
CA MET A 39 2.61 -2.79 2.65
C MET A 39 1.69 -2.24 1.56
N CYS A 40 1.87 -2.71 0.33
CA CYS A 40 1.06 -2.34 -0.83
C CYS A 40 -0.42 -2.73 -0.63
N LEU A 41 -0.70 -3.97 -0.20
CA LEU A 41 -2.03 -4.44 0.09
C LEU A 41 -2.70 -3.65 1.21
N VAL A 42 -2.00 -3.42 2.33
CA VAL A 42 -2.54 -2.62 3.44
C VAL A 42 -2.91 -1.22 2.97
N PHE A 43 -2.06 -0.60 2.14
CA PHE A 43 -2.31 0.71 1.58
C PHE A 43 -3.53 0.72 0.64
N PHE A 44 -3.61 -0.20 -0.33
CA PHE A 44 -4.73 -0.26 -1.27
C PHE A 44 -6.05 -0.63 -0.60
N CYS A 45 -6.04 -1.58 0.34
CA CYS A 45 -7.22 -1.92 1.13
C CYS A 45 -7.70 -0.73 1.96
N TRP A 46 -6.79 0.01 2.59
CA TRP A 46 -7.13 1.19 3.37
C TRP A 46 -7.66 2.34 2.49
N VAL A 47 -6.99 2.66 1.38
CA VAL A 47 -7.47 3.68 0.43
C VAL A 47 -8.83 3.28 -0.16
N GLY A 48 -9.02 1.99 -0.49
CA GLY A 48 -10.30 1.46 -0.96
C GLY A 48 -11.40 1.58 0.11
N PHE A 49 -11.07 1.31 1.38
CA PHE A 49 -11.98 1.53 2.50
C PHE A 49 -12.37 3.01 2.61
N LEU A 50 -11.41 3.94 2.50
CA LEU A 50 -11.70 5.38 2.50
C LEU A 50 -12.57 5.79 1.30
N PHE A 51 -12.31 5.21 0.13
CA PHE A 51 -13.09 5.47 -1.08
C PHE A 51 -14.55 5.03 -0.92
N LEU A 52 -14.76 3.93 -0.19
CA LEU A 52 -16.07 3.37 0.09
C LEU A 52 -16.75 3.99 1.30
N LEU A 53 -16.11 4.84 2.11
CA LEU A 53 -16.73 5.56 3.23
C LEU A 53 -18.10 6.20 2.93
N PRO A 54 -18.32 6.90 1.80
CA PRO A 54 -19.64 7.46 1.49
C PRO A 54 -20.72 6.38 1.27
N SER A 55 -20.34 5.12 1.05
CA SER A 55 -21.28 4.01 0.92
C SER A 55 -21.85 3.62 2.28
N GLU A 56 -23.17 3.42 2.34
CA GLU A 56 -23.91 3.10 3.57
C GLU A 56 -23.37 1.86 4.30
N SER A 57 -22.82 0.88 3.56
CA SER A 57 -22.24 -0.33 4.16
C SER A 57 -20.94 -0.06 4.91
N VAL A 58 -20.12 0.87 4.44
CA VAL A 58 -18.80 1.16 5.04
C VAL A 58 -18.91 2.24 6.10
N SER A 59 -19.78 3.23 5.92
CA SER A 59 -20.07 4.21 6.97
C SER A 59 -20.62 3.53 8.23
N GLY A 60 -21.57 2.60 8.10
CA GLY A 60 -22.11 1.85 9.24
C GLY A 60 -21.06 0.98 9.93
N LEU A 61 -20.17 0.32 9.16
CA LEU A 61 -19.06 -0.44 9.75
C LEU A 61 -18.05 0.47 10.46
N ALA A 62 -17.74 1.63 9.89
CA ALA A 62 -16.84 2.61 10.52
C ALA A 62 -17.43 3.15 11.82
N GLU A 63 -18.71 3.50 11.84
CA GLU A 63 -19.42 3.98 13.03
C GLU A 63 -19.45 2.91 14.13
N ASN A 64 -19.85 1.67 13.79
CA ASN A 64 -19.83 0.56 14.75
C ASN A 64 -18.42 0.31 15.31
N PHE A 65 -17.39 0.38 14.47
CA PHE A 65 -16.00 0.18 14.91
C PHE A 65 -15.52 1.31 15.83
N VAL A 66 -15.91 2.55 15.54
CA VAL A 66 -15.63 3.71 16.39
C VAL A 66 -16.39 3.60 17.72
N GLU A 67 -17.65 3.16 17.70
CA GLU A 67 -18.47 2.95 18.90
C GLU A 67 -17.89 1.84 19.78
N ASP A 68 -17.56 0.68 19.22
CA ASP A 68 -16.93 -0.44 19.93
C ASP A 68 -15.57 -0.03 20.54
N THR A 69 -14.82 0.81 19.84
CA THR A 69 -13.50 1.28 20.30
C THR A 69 -13.60 2.50 21.23
N SER A 70 -14.74 3.19 21.27
CA SER A 70 -14.96 4.38 22.10
C SER A 70 -14.94 4.07 23.59
N GLY A 71 -15.27 2.84 23.99
CA GLY A 71 -15.17 2.38 25.38
C GLY A 71 -13.74 2.16 25.87
N SER A 72 -12.75 2.19 24.98
CA SER A 72 -11.33 2.08 25.31
C SER A 72 -10.83 3.38 25.97
N VAL A 73 -9.80 3.28 26.81
CA VAL A 73 -9.13 4.40 27.50
C VAL A 73 -8.64 5.53 26.57
N PHE A 74 -8.69 5.32 25.26
CA PHE A 74 -8.52 6.35 24.26
C PHE A 74 -9.85 6.71 23.56
N TRP A 75 -10.71 7.45 24.25
CA TRP A 75 -11.97 8.01 23.71
C TRP A 75 -11.80 8.86 22.42
N VAL A 76 -10.62 9.45 22.22
CA VAL A 76 -10.27 10.24 21.03
C VAL A 76 -9.63 9.37 19.92
N SER A 77 -9.29 8.11 20.19
CA SER A 77 -8.54 7.28 19.25
C SER A 77 -9.35 6.43 18.29
N GLY A 78 -10.66 6.25 18.44
CA GLY A 78 -11.42 5.39 17.51
C GLY A 78 -11.25 5.83 16.05
N THR A 79 -11.43 7.13 15.79
CA THR A 79 -11.20 7.73 14.48
C THR A 79 -9.72 7.81 14.12
N ILE A 80 -8.84 8.20 15.07
CA ILE A 80 -7.39 8.27 14.82
C ILE A 80 -6.81 6.90 14.46
N PHE A 81 -7.33 5.81 15.01
CA PHE A 81 -6.91 4.46 14.70
C PHE A 81 -7.50 3.98 13.37
N LEU A 82 -8.76 4.32 13.07
CA LEU A 82 -9.36 3.99 11.78
C LEU A 82 -8.65 4.68 10.60
N TYR A 83 -8.29 5.96 10.76
CA TYR A 83 -7.60 6.73 9.73
C TYR A 83 -6.08 6.59 9.79
N GLY A 84 -5.48 6.61 10.99
CA GLY A 84 -4.03 6.57 11.17
C GLY A 84 -3.44 5.18 11.39
N GLY A 85 -4.22 4.21 11.88
CA GLY A 85 -3.75 2.86 12.21
C GLY A 85 -3.06 2.16 11.04
N PRO A 86 -3.64 2.16 9.82
CA PRO A 86 -3.00 1.57 8.64
C PRO A 86 -1.67 2.25 8.28
N ILE A 87 -1.54 3.56 8.50
CA ILE A 87 -0.28 4.30 8.31
C ILE A 87 0.77 3.82 9.32
N PHE A 88 0.39 3.63 10.60
CA PHE A 88 1.30 3.07 11.61
C PHE A 88 1.73 1.64 11.29
N ILE A 89 0.81 0.79 10.81
CA ILE A 89 1.12 -0.58 10.38
C ILE A 89 2.16 -0.54 9.26
N ILE A 90 1.93 0.29 8.23
CA ILE A 90 2.89 0.44 7.11
C ILE A 90 4.23 0.98 7.61
N ALA A 91 4.26 1.90 8.57
CA ALA A 91 5.50 2.43 9.14
C ALA A 91 6.31 1.34 9.86
N ILE A 92 5.67 0.50 10.69
CA ILE A 92 6.33 -0.62 11.38
C ILE A 92 6.86 -1.64 10.36
N LEU A 93 6.04 -2.00 9.36
CA LEU A 93 6.46 -2.87 8.26
C LEU A 93 7.64 -2.26 7.48
N GLY A 94 7.62 -0.94 7.27
CA GLY A 94 8.68 -0.18 6.60
C GLY A 94 10.01 -0.24 7.35
N VAL A 95 9.99 -0.09 8.67
CA VAL A 95 11.19 -0.24 9.52
C VAL A 95 11.73 -1.66 9.43
N LEU A 96 10.86 -2.68 9.49
CA LEU A 96 11.27 -4.08 9.34
C LEU A 96 11.88 -4.35 7.95
N TYR A 97 11.31 -3.76 6.91
CA TYR A 97 11.82 -3.84 5.54
C TYR A 97 13.19 -3.22 5.42
N LEU A 98 13.38 -2.04 5.99
CA LEU A 98 14.66 -1.35 5.98
C LEU A 98 15.74 -2.14 6.73
N ARG A 99 15.39 -2.77 7.86
CA ARG A 99 16.30 -3.62 8.63
C ARG A 99 16.78 -4.84 7.84
N ILE A 100 15.89 -5.48 7.09
CA ILE A 100 16.20 -6.61 6.20
C ILE A 100 16.94 -6.11 4.95
N SER A 101 16.70 -4.87 4.52
CA SER A 101 17.29 -4.31 3.31
C SER A 101 18.67 -3.68 3.45
N GLY A 102 19.03 -3.26 4.66
CA GLY A 102 20.32 -2.64 4.94
C GLY A 102 21.54 -3.50 4.61
N GLU A 103 21.41 -4.83 4.53
CA GLU A 103 22.53 -5.74 4.25
C GLU A 103 22.91 -5.79 2.75
N GLU A 104 21.97 -5.46 1.85
CA GLU A 104 22.11 -5.69 0.40
C GLU A 104 22.51 -4.40 -0.35
N GLU A 105 22.02 -3.25 0.10
CA GLU A 105 22.21 -1.96 -0.60
C GLU A 105 23.62 -1.39 -0.50
N PHE A 106 24.42 -1.82 0.49
CA PHE A 106 25.79 -1.30 0.64
C PHE A 106 26.78 -1.84 -0.40
N GLN A 107 26.49 -2.97 -1.04
CA GLN A 107 27.39 -3.59 -2.04
C GLN A 107 27.00 -3.30 -3.49
N GLU A 108 25.77 -2.83 -3.76
CA GLU A 108 25.27 -2.62 -5.13
C GLU A 108 25.40 -1.18 -5.65
N LYS A 109 25.91 -0.24 -4.85
CA LYS A 109 26.11 1.17 -5.27
C LYS A 109 27.42 1.40 -6.01
N LYS A 110 27.81 0.53 -6.93
CA LYS A 110 28.79 0.87 -7.99
C LYS A 110 28.37 0.23 -9.31
N ARG A 111 27.87 1.08 -10.21
CA ARG A 111 27.47 0.83 -11.62
C ARG A 111 26.09 0.16 -11.68
N THR A 112 25.08 0.76 -12.29
CA THR A 112 25.08 1.21 -13.68
C THR A 112 24.23 2.48 -13.87
N LYS A 113 24.78 3.45 -14.61
CA LYS A 113 23.98 4.51 -15.25
C LYS A 113 23.13 3.84 -16.33
N HIS A 114 21.98 3.30 -15.99
CA HIS A 114 20.95 3.04 -16.98
C HIS A 114 20.11 4.30 -17.07
N ALA A 115 20.27 5.03 -18.18
CA ALA A 115 19.30 6.02 -18.61
C ALA A 115 18.02 5.27 -18.97
N THR A 116 17.22 4.95 -17.96
CA THR A 116 15.90 4.38 -18.15
C THR A 116 15.06 5.44 -18.83
N PHE A 117 14.54 5.09 -20.02
CA PHE A 117 13.63 5.93 -20.77
C PHE A 117 12.51 6.42 -19.86
N ARG A 118 12.49 7.74 -19.69
CA ARG A 118 11.71 8.48 -18.72
C ARG A 118 10.30 8.67 -19.26
N LEU A 119 9.56 7.57 -19.43
CA LEU A 119 8.13 7.60 -19.77
C LEU A 119 7.30 8.33 -18.70
N TRP A 120 7.87 8.55 -17.51
CA TRP A 120 7.30 9.38 -16.46
C TRP A 120 7.37 10.89 -16.77
N THR A 121 8.29 11.36 -17.61
CA THR A 121 8.36 12.79 -17.99
C THR A 121 7.95 13.01 -19.44
N PHE A 122 7.11 12.15 -20.03
CA PHE A 122 6.57 12.46 -21.35
C PHE A 122 5.52 13.57 -21.16
N PRO A 123 5.81 14.82 -21.58
CA PRO A 123 4.87 15.90 -21.46
C PRO A 123 3.77 15.65 -22.50
N VAL A 124 2.55 15.34 -22.04
CA VAL A 124 1.43 15.06 -22.95
C VAL A 124 0.80 16.35 -23.48
N ILE A 125 0.94 17.46 -22.73
CA ILE A 125 0.53 18.80 -23.16
C ILE A 125 1.71 19.74 -22.94
N VAL A 126 2.25 20.26 -24.03
CA VAL A 126 3.17 21.40 -24.08
C VAL A 126 2.41 22.53 -24.77
N ASP A 127 2.46 23.72 -24.14
CA ASP A 127 1.94 25.02 -24.60
C ASP A 127 0.45 25.36 -24.34
N GLY A 128 0.02 25.25 -23.08
CA GLY A 128 -1.24 25.85 -22.58
C GLY A 128 -1.06 26.58 -21.23
N PRO A 129 -2.01 27.44 -20.80
CA PRO A 129 -1.88 28.31 -19.61
C PRO A 129 -1.66 27.58 -18.27
N PHE A 130 -1.74 26.25 -18.25
CA PHE A 130 -1.58 25.40 -17.08
C PHE A 130 -0.18 24.77 -16.91
N GLY A 131 0.80 25.15 -17.74
CA GLY A 131 2.17 24.64 -17.63
C GLY A 131 2.29 23.17 -18.04
N ILE A 132 3.51 22.62 -17.88
CA ILE A 132 3.84 21.25 -18.30
C ILE A 132 3.13 20.26 -17.36
N VAL A 133 1.91 19.86 -17.73
CA VAL A 133 1.18 18.80 -17.03
C VAL A 133 1.69 17.46 -17.57
N THR A 134 2.29 16.69 -16.69
CA THR A 134 2.78 15.35 -16.97
C THR A 134 1.59 14.41 -17.22
N ALA A 135 1.73 13.40 -18.10
CA ALA A 135 0.68 12.41 -18.34
C ALA A 135 0.11 11.79 -17.04
N ALA A 136 1.00 11.54 -16.07
CA ALA A 136 0.66 11.01 -14.77
C ALA A 136 -0.24 11.98 -13.95
N GLU A 137 0.03 13.28 -14.00
CA GLU A 137 -0.77 14.29 -13.31
C GLU A 137 -2.18 14.37 -13.91
N LEU A 138 -2.30 14.25 -15.23
CA LEU A 138 -3.61 14.20 -15.91
C LEU A 138 -4.42 12.97 -15.49
N ILE A 139 -3.78 11.80 -15.38
CA ILE A 139 -4.43 10.58 -14.90
C ILE A 139 -4.91 10.75 -13.45
N ILE A 140 -4.08 11.35 -12.58
CA ILE A 140 -4.45 11.62 -11.18
C ILE A 140 -5.67 12.55 -11.12
N ILE A 141 -5.65 13.66 -11.86
CA ILE A 141 -6.76 14.61 -11.90
C ILE A 141 -8.04 13.93 -12.41
N LEU A 142 -7.94 13.12 -13.47
CA LEU A 142 -9.08 12.40 -14.02
C LEU A 142 -9.69 11.45 -12.98
N ILE A 143 -8.86 10.67 -12.27
CA ILE A 143 -9.30 9.76 -11.21
C ILE A 143 -10.00 10.54 -10.10
N VAL A 144 -9.45 11.71 -9.70
CA VAL A 144 -10.06 12.57 -8.69
C VAL A 144 -11.42 13.10 -9.14
N VAL A 145 -11.57 13.53 -10.40
CA VAL A 145 -12.85 14.02 -10.93
C VAL A 145 -13.90 12.90 -10.96
N VAL A 146 -13.54 11.72 -11.46
CA VAL A 146 -14.44 10.55 -11.45
C VAL A 146 -14.85 10.20 -10.02
N TYR A 147 -13.92 10.26 -9.07
CA TYR A 147 -14.23 10.05 -7.65
C TYR A 147 -15.20 11.09 -7.09
N LEU A 148 -15.00 12.38 -7.38
CA LEU A 148 -15.91 13.44 -6.93
C LEU A 148 -17.32 13.22 -7.46
N ILE A 149 -17.47 12.84 -8.74
CA ILE A 149 -18.77 12.54 -9.33
C ILE A 149 -19.42 11.34 -8.65
N TRP A 150 -18.65 10.27 -8.41
CA TRP A 150 -19.13 9.09 -7.70
C TRP A 150 -19.60 9.44 -6.28
N ALA A 151 -18.76 10.11 -5.50
CA ALA A 151 -19.08 10.50 -4.13
C ALA A 151 -20.32 11.42 -4.10
N LEU A 152 -20.38 12.42 -4.98
CA LEU A 152 -21.52 13.32 -5.08
C LEU A 152 -22.80 12.58 -5.46
N SER A 153 -22.70 11.58 -6.34
CA SER A 153 -23.83 10.74 -6.74
C SER A 153 -24.37 9.91 -5.58
N ILE A 154 -23.50 9.27 -4.79
CA ILE A 154 -23.91 8.52 -3.59
C ILE A 154 -24.55 9.45 -2.55
N TYR A 155 -23.94 10.60 -2.26
CA TYR A 155 -24.51 11.58 -1.33
C TYR A 155 -25.83 12.17 -1.84
N ALA A 156 -25.96 12.43 -3.15
CA ALA A 156 -27.21 12.91 -3.74
C ALA A 156 -28.32 11.84 -3.64
N ILE A 157 -27.97 10.57 -3.84
CA ILE A 157 -28.88 9.42 -3.68
C ILE A 157 -29.40 9.30 -2.25
N GLN A 158 -28.50 9.38 -1.28
CA GLN A 158 -28.86 9.36 0.14
C GLN A 158 -29.73 10.56 0.54
N ASN A 159 -29.47 11.75 -0.01
CA ASN A 159 -30.27 12.92 0.32
C ASN A 159 -31.69 12.87 -0.29
N TYR A 160 -31.87 12.34 -1.51
CA TYR A 160 -33.23 12.25 -2.09
C TYR A 160 -34.10 11.26 -1.32
N SER A 161 -33.52 10.16 -0.80
CA SER A 161 -34.28 9.14 -0.07
C SER A 161 -34.86 9.68 1.25
N LEU A 162 -34.30 10.77 1.77
CA LEU A 162 -34.76 11.46 2.98
C LEU A 162 -35.91 12.45 2.73
N ILE A 163 -36.10 12.95 1.51
CA ILE A 163 -37.17 13.90 1.15
C ILE A 163 -38.58 13.37 1.52
N PRO A 164 -38.99 12.13 1.17
CA PRO A 164 -40.32 11.62 1.54
C PRO A 164 -40.47 11.40 3.06
N TYR A 165 -39.38 11.26 3.81
CA TYR A 165 -39.42 11.15 5.27
C TYR A 165 -39.80 12.50 5.92
N TYR A 166 -39.20 13.61 5.45
CA TYR A 166 -39.51 14.95 5.96
C TYR A 166 -40.91 15.43 5.57
N GLU A 167 -41.38 15.11 4.35
CA GLU A 167 -42.74 15.45 3.92
C GLU A 167 -43.82 14.75 4.77
N LYS A 168 -43.51 13.57 5.30
CA LYS A 168 -44.42 12.80 6.17
C LYS A 168 -44.44 13.31 7.62
N GLN A 169 -43.34 13.90 8.10
CA GLN A 169 -43.23 14.50 9.44
C GLN A 169 -43.85 15.90 9.50
N GLY A 170 -43.70 16.72 8.45
CA GLY A 170 -44.30 18.07 8.39
C GLY A 170 -45.83 18.10 8.21
N LYS A 171 -46.46 16.93 8.06
CA LYS A 171 -47.92 16.77 7.87
C LYS A 171 -48.66 16.29 9.14
N ARG A 172 -47.97 16.24 10.29
CA ARG A 172 -48.56 15.98 11.61
C ARG A 172 -48.66 17.24 12.45
#